data_AF-A0A0G1AYT4-F1
#
_entry.id   AF-A0A0G1AYT4-F1
#
_cell.length_a   1.000
_cell.length_b   1.000
_cell.length_c   1.000
_cell.angle_alpha   90.00
_cell.angle_beta   90.00
_cell.angle_gamma   90.00
#
_symmetry.space_group_name_H-M   'P 1'
#
loop_
_entity.id
_entity.type
_entity.pdbx_description
1 polymer ?
#
loop_
_entity_poly.entity_id
_entity_poly.type
_entity_poly.pdbx_seq_one_letter_code
_entity_poly.pdbx_strand_id
1 'polypeptide(L)'
;METWLEVLLGMLAGLILGAGGAFLVLTKNPKKPPMTYEDFNEIFYGSVSTALIVSTLREMHAGTKPYPRWKDVAKVYLSSKKDLHPMQFYALWTFAEKYKKKKDVLKMYPDCEKIARFTMRGEHFSKIGSKN
;
A
#
# COMPACT_ATOMS: atom_id res chain seq x y z
N MET A 1 -2.97 52.52 21.06
CA MET A 1 -2.23 51.29 21.44
C MET A 1 -3.15 50.04 21.49
N GLU A 2 -4.38 50.10 20.98
CA GLU A 2 -5.38 49.04 21.20
C GLU A 2 -5.45 48.01 20.05
N THR A 3 -5.13 48.39 18.82
CA THR A 3 -5.18 47.50 17.65
C THR A 3 -4.19 46.34 17.69
N TRP A 4 -3.01 46.53 18.29
CA TRP A 4 -2.03 45.44 18.45
C TRP A 4 -2.48 44.38 19.47
N LEU A 5 -3.27 44.77 20.47
CA LEU A 5 -3.77 43.88 21.51
C LEU A 5 -4.87 42.96 20.96
N GLU A 6 -5.77 43.51 20.15
CA GLU A 6 -6.83 42.74 19.48
C GLU A 6 -6.27 41.73 18.47
N VAL A 7 -5.22 42.10 17.74
CA VAL A 7 -4.54 41.20 16.79
C VAL A 7 -3.84 40.06 17.53
N LEU A 8 -3.20 40.34 18.68
CA LEU A 8 -2.57 39.31 19.52
C LEU A 8 -3.60 38.34 20.12
N LEU A 9 -4.74 38.86 20.60
CA LEU A 9 -5.85 38.05 21.10
C LEU A 9 -6.47 37.19 19.99
N GLY A 10 -6.65 37.75 18.80
CA GLY A 10 -7.13 37.01 17.62
C GLY A 10 -6.19 35.88 17.19
N MET A 11 -4.87 36.12 17.20
CA MET A 11 -3.86 35.10 16.91
C MET A 11 -3.83 33.99 17.98
N LEU A 12 -3.91 34.35 19.26
CA LEU A 12 -3.96 33.38 20.36
C LEU A 12 -5.22 32.51 20.32
N ALA A 13 -6.38 33.12 20.09
CA ALA A 13 -7.64 32.38 19.93
C ALA A 13 -7.62 31.46 18.70
N GLY A 14 -7.08 31.93 17.58
CA GLY A 14 -6.89 31.12 16.36
C GLY A 14 -5.94 29.94 16.56
N LEU A 15 -4.86 30.12 17.34
CA LEU A 15 -3.91 29.06 17.69
C LEU A 15 -4.54 27.97 18.58
N ILE A 16 -5.32 28.37 19.58
CA ILE A 16 -5.97 27.42 20.51
C ILE A 16 -7.06 26.61 19.79
N LEU A 17 -7.88 27.27 18.97
CA LEU A 17 -8.92 26.60 18.18
C LEU A 17 -8.31 25.71 17.08
N GLY A 18 -7.25 26.16 16.41
CA GLY A 18 -6.53 25.38 15.41
C GLY A 18 -5.83 24.15 16.01
N ALA A 19 -5.15 24.31 17.14
CA ALA A 19 -4.48 23.22 17.84
C ALA A 19 -5.46 22.20 18.45
N GLY A 20 -6.55 22.67 19.06
CA GLY A 20 -7.59 21.81 19.61
C GLY A 20 -8.33 21.00 18.54
N GLY A 21 -8.65 21.62 17.40
CA GLY A 21 -9.25 20.94 16.25
C GLY A 21 -8.32 19.89 15.64
N ALA A 22 -7.04 20.23 15.43
CA ALA A 22 -6.04 19.29 14.94
C ALA A 22 -5.83 18.10 15.90
N PHE A 23 -5.81 18.36 17.21
CA PHE A 23 -5.68 17.33 18.25
C PHE A 23 -6.86 16.36 18.26
N LEU A 24 -8.10 16.84 18.15
CA LEU A 24 -9.29 15.97 18.07
C LEU A 24 -9.33 15.14 16.77
N VAL A 25 -8.86 15.68 15.65
CA VAL A 25 -8.77 14.95 14.38
C VAL A 25 -7.69 13.86 14.45
N LEU A 26 -6.53 14.17 15.04
CA LEU A 26 -5.42 13.22 15.20
C LEU A 26 -5.74 12.11 16.21
N THR A 27 -6.48 12.41 17.27
CA THR A 27 -6.86 11.41 18.30
C THR A 27 -8.04 10.55 17.88
N LYS A 28 -9.02 11.06 17.11
CA LYS A 28 -10.13 10.24 16.59
C LYS A 28 -9.71 9.31 15.45
N ASN A 29 -8.68 9.66 14.67
CA ASN A 29 -8.19 8.86 13.55
C ASN A 29 -6.66 8.78 13.58
N PRO A 30 -6.06 8.06 14.53
CA PRO A 30 -4.63 7.80 14.48
C PRO A 30 -4.34 7.08 13.17
N LYS A 31 -3.63 7.76 12.24
CA LYS A 31 -3.16 7.13 11.01
C LYS A 31 -2.26 5.98 11.44
N LYS A 32 -2.75 4.74 11.30
CA LYS A 32 -1.95 3.54 11.57
C LYS A 32 -0.63 3.68 10.78
N PRO A 33 0.52 3.49 11.44
CA PRO A 33 1.79 3.57 10.73
C PRO A 33 1.80 2.55 9.59
N PRO A 34 2.45 2.85 8.45
CA PRO A 34 2.58 1.90 7.37
C PRO A 34 3.25 0.61 7.87
N MET A 35 2.92 -0.52 7.23
CA MET A 35 3.55 -1.81 7.51
C MET A 35 5.08 -1.69 7.38
N THR A 36 5.80 -2.38 8.28
CA THR A 36 7.27 -2.40 8.28
C THR A 36 7.80 -3.12 7.05
N TYR A 37 9.09 -2.90 6.73
CA TYR A 37 9.71 -3.58 5.59
C TYR A 37 9.82 -5.09 5.85
N GLU A 38 10.15 -5.45 7.10
CA GLU A 38 10.35 -6.82 7.55
C GLU A 38 9.04 -7.62 7.43
N ASP A 39 7.94 -7.10 8.00
CA ASP A 39 6.62 -7.75 7.92
C ASP A 39 6.16 -7.89 6.47
N PHE A 40 6.38 -6.84 5.67
CA PHE A 40 6.02 -6.85 4.26
C PHE A 40 6.81 -7.91 3.48
N ASN A 41 8.13 -7.94 3.68
CA ASN A 41 8.99 -8.90 3.02
C ASN A 41 8.66 -10.32 3.45
N GLU A 42 8.43 -10.57 4.74
CA GLU A 42 8.06 -11.88 5.27
C GLU A 42 6.71 -12.35 4.68
N ILE A 43 5.67 -11.53 4.75
CA ILE A 43 4.32 -11.93 4.32
C ILE A 43 4.26 -12.13 2.81
N PHE A 44 4.70 -11.13 2.04
CA PHE A 44 4.44 -11.06 0.61
C PHE A 44 5.52 -11.70 -0.25
N TYR A 45 6.77 -11.75 0.22
CA TYR A 45 7.88 -12.29 -0.55
C TYR A 45 8.43 -13.59 0.04
N GLY A 46 8.61 -13.64 1.37
CA GLY A 46 9.22 -14.77 2.07
C GLY A 46 8.29 -15.96 2.30
N SER A 47 7.02 -15.74 2.60
CA SER A 47 6.15 -16.82 3.08
C SER A 47 5.66 -17.78 1.99
N VAL A 48 5.68 -17.37 0.71
CA VAL A 48 5.05 -18.03 -0.47
C VAL A 48 3.59 -18.50 -0.22
N SER A 49 3.00 -18.16 0.92
CA SER A 49 1.74 -18.72 1.39
C SER A 49 0.60 -17.91 0.80
N THR A 50 -0.10 -18.53 -0.15
CA THR A 50 -1.26 -17.91 -0.81
C THR A 50 -2.31 -17.47 0.21
N ALA A 51 -2.59 -18.29 1.23
CA ALA A 51 -3.54 -17.95 2.28
C ALA A 51 -3.11 -16.72 3.09
N LEU A 52 -1.83 -16.60 3.43
CA LEU A 52 -1.31 -15.46 4.19
C LEU A 52 -1.35 -14.17 3.36
N ILE A 53 -1.00 -14.25 2.07
CA ILE A 53 -1.06 -13.10 1.15
C ILE A 53 -2.52 -12.64 0.95
N VAL A 54 -3.45 -13.57 0.64
CA VAL A 54 -4.87 -13.22 0.42
C VAL A 54 -5.49 -12.61 1.68
N SER A 55 -5.32 -13.26 2.84
CA SER A 55 -5.89 -12.77 4.10
C SER A 55 -5.34 -11.39 4.46
N THR A 56 -4.03 -11.19 4.29
CA THR A 56 -3.40 -9.89 4.55
C THR A 56 -3.89 -8.80 3.59
N LEU A 57 -4.03 -9.09 2.29
CA LEU A 57 -4.61 -8.12 1.35
C LEU A 57 -6.06 -7.78 1.71
N ARG A 58 -6.85 -8.77 2.14
CA ARG A 58 -8.24 -8.55 2.59
C ARG A 58 -8.30 -7.62 3.81
N GLU A 59 -7.43 -7.83 4.79
CA GLU A 59 -7.28 -6.93 5.96
C GLU A 59 -6.87 -5.51 5.55
N MET A 60 -5.99 -5.38 4.56
CA MET A 60 -5.60 -4.07 4.02
C MET A 60 -6.76 -3.37 3.31
N HIS A 61 -7.55 -4.09 2.52
CA HIS A 61 -8.76 -3.54 1.89
C HIS A 61 -9.83 -3.14 2.91
N ALA A 62 -9.96 -3.90 4.01
CA ALA A 62 -10.85 -3.58 5.13
C ALA A 62 -10.34 -2.43 6.01
N GLY A 63 -9.10 -1.96 5.83
CA GLY A 63 -8.48 -0.92 6.65
C GLY A 63 -8.06 -1.39 8.05
N THR A 64 -8.13 -2.70 8.33
CA THR A 64 -7.67 -3.26 9.60
C THR A 64 -6.15 -3.32 9.65
N LYS A 65 -5.49 -3.56 8.50
CA LYS A 65 -4.03 -3.56 8.36
C LYS A 65 -3.55 -2.43 7.43
N PRO A 66 -2.47 -1.73 7.79
CA PRO A 66 -1.92 -0.67 6.94
C PRO A 66 -1.19 -1.25 5.72
N TYR A 67 -1.22 -0.52 4.60
CA TYR A 67 -0.42 -0.85 3.42
C TYR A 67 1.09 -0.58 3.67
N PRO A 68 2.00 -1.33 3.01
CA PRO A 68 3.44 -1.05 3.03
C PRO A 68 3.76 0.23 2.26
N ARG A 69 4.90 0.87 2.48
CA ARG A 69 5.27 2.05 1.68
C ARG A 69 5.68 1.60 0.27
N TRP A 70 5.41 2.42 -0.75
CA TRP A 70 5.81 2.12 -2.13
C TRP A 70 7.32 1.86 -2.27
N LYS A 71 8.16 2.58 -1.50
CA LYS A 71 9.61 2.36 -1.51
C LYS A 71 9.99 0.92 -1.13
N ASP A 72 9.23 0.30 -0.22
CA ASP A 72 9.49 -1.03 0.29
C ASP A 72 9.00 -2.07 -0.73
N VAL A 73 7.84 -1.83 -1.35
CA VAL A 73 7.33 -2.60 -2.49
C VAL A 73 8.32 -2.59 -3.65
N ALA A 74 8.80 -1.41 -4.05
CA ALA A 74 9.78 -1.28 -5.13
C ALA A 74 11.11 -1.97 -4.77
N LYS A 75 11.57 -1.86 -3.52
CA LYS A 75 12.79 -2.54 -3.06
C LYS A 75 12.67 -4.06 -3.13
N VAL A 76 11.51 -4.64 -2.84
CA VAL A 76 11.32 -6.10 -2.89
C VAL A 76 11.12 -6.61 -4.32
N TYR A 77 10.23 -5.96 -5.08
CA TYR A 77 9.79 -6.49 -6.37
C TYR A 77 10.51 -5.91 -7.58
N LEU A 78 10.98 -4.66 -7.49
CA LEU A 78 11.51 -3.91 -8.63
C LEU A 78 13.02 -3.66 -8.55
N SER A 79 13.68 -4.05 -7.47
CA SER A 79 15.14 -3.87 -7.32
C SER A 79 15.95 -4.84 -8.18
N SER A 80 15.38 -6.02 -8.44
CA SER A 80 15.99 -7.07 -9.26
C SER A 80 14.87 -7.81 -9.98
N LYS A 81 15.08 -8.09 -11.27
CA LYS A 81 14.12 -8.84 -12.07
C LYS A 81 14.19 -10.29 -11.59
N LYS A 82 13.25 -10.67 -10.72
CA LYS A 82 13.18 -11.99 -10.11
C LYS A 82 11.97 -12.73 -10.66
N ASP A 83 12.05 -14.05 -10.68
CA ASP A 83 10.88 -14.88 -10.91
C ASP A 83 9.95 -14.77 -9.70
N LEU A 84 8.75 -14.26 -9.95
CA LEU A 84 7.71 -14.10 -8.94
C LEU A 84 6.69 -15.22 -9.06
N HIS A 85 6.24 -15.73 -7.92
CA HIS A 85 5.10 -16.64 -7.89
C HIS A 85 3.82 -15.92 -8.38
N PRO A 86 2.84 -16.58 -9.04
CA PRO A 86 1.61 -15.93 -9.49
C PRO A 86 0.88 -15.11 -8.43
N MET A 87 0.89 -15.59 -7.18
CA MET A 87 0.29 -14.87 -6.06
C MET A 87 1.05 -13.59 -5.67
N GLN A 88 2.38 -13.57 -5.88
CA GLN A 88 3.20 -12.38 -5.70
C GLN A 88 2.95 -11.35 -6.80
N PHE A 89 2.72 -11.79 -8.04
CA PHE A 89 2.26 -10.91 -9.12
C PHE A 89 0.91 -10.27 -8.79
N TYR A 90 -0.02 -11.05 -8.22
CA TYR A 90 -1.30 -10.50 -7.76
C TYR A 90 -1.11 -9.43 -6.67
N ALA A 91 -0.32 -9.72 -5.64
CA ALA A 91 -0.03 -8.73 -4.59
C ALA A 91 0.65 -7.47 -5.14
N LEU A 92 1.67 -7.64 -6.00
CA LEU A 92 2.36 -6.53 -6.66
C LEU A 92 1.40 -5.67 -7.48
N TRP A 93 0.49 -6.30 -8.23
CA TRP A 93 -0.52 -5.59 -8.99
C TRP A 93 -1.45 -4.78 -8.08
N THR A 94 -1.96 -5.37 -7.00
CA THR A 94 -2.80 -4.66 -6.01
C THR A 94 -2.10 -3.42 -5.45
N PHE A 95 -0.81 -3.52 -5.11
CA PHE A 95 -0.03 -2.35 -4.67
C PHE A 95 0.16 -1.33 -5.80
N ALA A 96 0.44 -1.78 -7.02
CA ALA A 96 0.60 -0.90 -8.17
C ALA A 96 -0.68 -0.10 -8.45
N GLU A 97 -1.86 -0.69 -8.26
CA GLU A 97 -3.14 -0.01 -8.37
C GLU A 97 -3.33 1.02 -7.24
N LYS A 98 -3.08 0.61 -5.99
CA LYS A 98 -3.18 1.48 -4.82
C LYS A 98 -2.32 2.74 -4.95
N TYR A 99 -1.09 2.60 -5.45
CA TYR A 99 -0.12 3.70 -5.57
C TYR A 99 -0.13 4.40 -6.93
N LYS A 100 -1.00 4.00 -7.87
CA LYS A 100 -1.02 4.50 -9.26
C LYS A 100 0.32 4.32 -10.01
N LYS A 101 0.99 3.20 -9.74
CA LYS A 101 2.33 2.85 -10.25
C LYS A 101 2.32 1.71 -11.27
N LYS A 102 1.15 1.40 -11.85
CA LYS A 102 0.97 0.32 -12.85
C LYS A 102 1.97 0.40 -14.00
N LYS A 103 2.21 1.59 -14.56
CA LYS A 103 3.19 1.79 -15.65
C LYS A 103 4.61 1.36 -15.28
N ASP A 104 5.03 1.61 -14.03
CA ASP A 104 6.37 1.27 -13.56
C ASP A 104 6.52 -0.25 -13.39
N VAL A 105 5.46 -0.90 -12.90
CA VAL A 105 5.42 -2.37 -12.80
C VAL A 105 5.41 -3.04 -14.17
N LEU A 106 4.59 -2.56 -15.12
CA LEU A 106 4.50 -3.15 -16.46
C LEU A 106 5.78 -3.01 -17.29
N LYS A 107 6.60 -1.98 -17.02
CA LYS A 107 7.94 -1.87 -17.64
C LYS A 107 8.85 -3.03 -17.23
N MET A 108 8.75 -3.48 -15.98
CA MET A 108 9.60 -4.54 -15.45
C MET A 108 9.00 -5.94 -15.64
N TYR A 109 7.67 -6.03 -15.51
CA TYR A 109 6.87 -7.25 -15.62
C TYR A 109 5.66 -6.99 -16.54
N PRO A 110 5.84 -7.10 -17.88
CA PRO A 110 4.78 -6.81 -18.85
C PRO A 110 3.50 -7.63 -18.67
N ASP A 111 3.63 -8.88 -18.22
CA ASP A 111 2.51 -9.80 -18.01
C ASP A 111 1.88 -9.72 -16.61
N CYS A 112 2.37 -8.83 -15.73
CA CYS A 112 1.92 -8.76 -14.33
C CYS A 112 0.41 -8.61 -14.19
N GLU A 113 -0.20 -7.72 -14.99
CA GLU A 113 -1.65 -7.50 -14.96
C GLU A 113 -2.42 -8.75 -15.35
N LYS A 114 -1.97 -9.42 -16.42
CA LYS A 114 -2.60 -10.63 -16.93
C LYS A 114 -2.55 -11.73 -15.87
N ILE A 115 -1.37 -11.99 -15.32
CA ILE A 115 -1.16 -13.02 -14.29
C ILE A 115 -1.99 -12.72 -13.02
N ALA A 116 -2.02 -11.47 -12.58
CA ALA A 116 -2.80 -11.05 -11.42
C ALA A 116 -4.31 -11.31 -11.61
N ARG A 117 -4.86 -10.96 -12.78
CA ARG A 117 -6.28 -11.19 -13.11
C ARG A 117 -6.63 -12.67 -13.16
N PHE A 118 -5.77 -13.52 -13.74
CA PHE A 118 -5.98 -14.97 -13.76
C PHE A 118 -5.94 -15.55 -12.34
N THR A 119 -4.99 -15.11 -11.52
CA THR A 119 -4.85 -15.53 -10.12
C THR A 119 -6.09 -15.18 -9.30
N MET A 120 -6.69 -13.99 -9.52
CA MET A 120 -7.96 -13.61 -8.87
C MET A 120 -9.14 -14.50 -9.25
N ARG A 121 -9.19 -15.02 -10.48
CA ARG A 121 -10.30 -15.84 -10.98
C ARG A 121 -10.19 -17.31 -10.58
N GLY A 122 -9.10 -17.72 -9.93
CA GLY A 122 -8.85 -19.11 -9.58
C GLY A 122 -8.61 -20.02 -10.80
N GLU A 123 -8.29 -19.43 -11.96
CA GLU A 123 -8.04 -20.19 -13.18
C GLU A 123 -6.61 -20.77 -13.13
N HIS A 124 -6.51 -22.12 -13.14
CA HIS A 124 -5.24 -22.83 -13.12
C HIS A 124 -4.39 -22.53 -14.36
N PHE A 125 -3.07 -22.42 -14.16
CA PHE A 125 -2.01 -22.09 -15.13
C PHE A 125 -1.82 -23.09 -16.30
N SER A 126 -2.76 -23.98 -16.58
CA SER A 126 -2.60 -25.07 -17.55
C SER A 126 -2.55 -24.63 -19.03
N LYS A 127 -2.68 -23.33 -19.34
CA LYS A 127 -2.84 -22.86 -20.73
C LYS A 127 -1.97 -21.69 -21.18
N ILE A 128 -0.93 -21.31 -20.43
CA ILE A 128 -0.01 -20.23 -20.86
C ILE A 128 1.24 -20.79 -21.56
N GLY A 129 1.49 -22.11 -21.49
CA GLY A 129 2.69 -22.75 -22.06
C GLY A 129 2.50 -23.71 -23.24
N SER A 130 1.30 -23.87 -23.81
CA SER A 130 1.09 -24.80 -24.94
C SER A 130 0.78 -24.04 -26.23
N LYS A 131 1.80 -23.35 -26.74
CA LYS A 131 1.93 -23.05 -28.17
C LYS A 131 3.40 -23.25 -28.54
N ASN A 132 3.79 -24.51 -28.69
CA ASN A 132 4.68 -24.92 -29.77
C ASN A 132 3.83 -25.73 -30.74
#